data_AF-A0A363TPZ4-F1
#
_entry.id   AF-A0A363TPZ4-F1
#
_cell.length_a   1.000
_cell.length_b   1.000
_cell.length_c   1.000
_cell.angle_alpha   90.00
_cell.angle_beta   90.00
_cell.angle_gamma   90.00
#
_symmetry.space_group_name_H-M   'P 1'
#
loop_
_entity.id
_entity.type
_entity.pdbx_description
1 polymer ?
#
loop_
_entity_poly.entity_id
_entity_poly.type
_entity_poly.pdbx_seq_one_letter_code
_entity_poly.pdbx_strand_id
1 'polypeptide(L)'
;MLLAVIGWAAAAQALPTGAVVVGEIERMGVDNPADPWSAGWMVVGKDNVIIPRNLLVELPANRLTLQQLFVPTPGNPVSGPPAACLANNESGLAKVDRCNARVLGAYATIFANRMDSGHVIAGDVRLQKAAESLTGTVTYINYTDGYLRLNGIPNGGAVDDNTGTMLRLNDPGPLNNPGFGRHTVQQGFGCLPGSLNCSADPRFTNDPENYTITFQTGYPVCIPSTPNGVGDANCPSTNRPVPVVTPPPLNTLNLGTPPGLFNFVSPQTVPG
;
A
#
# COMPACT_ATOMS: atom_id res chain seq x y z
N MET A 1 -36.51 20.13 62.89
CA MET A 1 -35.23 19.86 62.21
C MET A 1 -35.57 19.10 60.93
N LEU A 2 -35.62 19.80 59.80
CA LEU A 2 -36.06 19.23 58.51
C LEU A 2 -34.82 18.62 57.81
N LEU A 3 -34.79 17.30 57.65
CA LEU A 3 -33.70 16.59 56.99
C LEU A 3 -33.94 16.65 55.47
N ALA A 4 -33.12 17.40 54.73
CA ALA A 4 -33.12 17.38 53.28
C ALA A 4 -32.24 16.22 52.79
N VAL A 5 -32.85 15.20 52.20
CA VAL A 5 -32.15 14.11 51.51
C VAL A 5 -31.80 14.60 50.12
N ILE A 6 -30.52 14.92 49.88
CA ILE A 6 -30.00 15.23 48.55
C ILE A 6 -29.75 13.91 47.84
N GLY A 7 -30.69 13.50 46.99
CA GLY A 7 -30.51 12.35 46.10
C GLY A 7 -29.53 12.71 44.98
N TRP A 8 -28.40 12.01 44.92
CA TRP A 8 -27.49 12.07 43.77
C TRP A 8 -28.09 11.21 42.66
N ALA A 9 -28.66 11.83 41.63
CA ALA A 9 -29.01 11.12 40.41
C ALA A 9 -27.70 10.78 39.68
N ALA A 10 -27.37 9.49 39.58
CA ALA A 10 -26.34 9.04 38.67
C ALA A 10 -26.82 9.34 37.24
N ALA A 11 -26.11 10.21 36.53
CA ALA A 11 -26.36 10.42 35.11
C ALA A 11 -26.15 9.09 34.39
N ALA A 12 -27.19 8.58 33.74
CA ALA A 12 -27.07 7.42 32.87
C ALA A 12 -26.09 7.79 31.74
N GLN A 13 -24.95 7.11 31.71
CA GLN A 13 -24.07 7.16 30.56
C GLN A 13 -24.81 6.47 29.41
N ALA A 14 -25.06 7.20 28.33
CA ALA A 14 -25.50 6.62 27.09
C ALA A 14 -24.49 5.56 26.63
N LEU A 15 -25.05 4.53 25.99
CA LEU A 15 -24.26 3.38 25.59
C LEU A 15 -23.31 3.80 24.46
N PRO A 16 -22.07 3.28 24.44
CA PRO A 16 -21.17 3.47 23.31
C PRO A 16 -21.89 3.12 22.00
N THR A 17 -21.74 3.99 21.00
CA THR A 17 -22.35 3.80 19.69
C THR A 17 -21.30 3.45 18.66
N GLY A 18 -21.61 2.50 17.77
CA GLY A 18 -20.73 2.18 16.65
C GLY A 18 -20.55 3.39 15.73
N ALA A 19 -19.31 3.63 15.31
CA ALA A 19 -18.93 4.70 14.41
C ALA A 19 -18.02 4.15 13.30
N VAL A 20 -18.21 4.65 12.08
CA VAL A 20 -17.30 4.39 10.97
C VAL A 20 -16.68 5.74 10.58
N VAL A 21 -15.36 5.83 10.66
CA VAL A 21 -14.60 7.03 10.29
C VAL A 21 -13.83 6.72 9.01
N VAL A 22 -14.04 7.53 7.98
CA VAL A 22 -13.43 7.32 6.65
C VAL A 22 -12.91 8.65 6.12
N GLY A 23 -11.69 8.64 5.58
CA GLY A 23 -11.11 9.82 4.94
C GLY A 23 -9.59 9.81 4.89
N GLU A 24 -9.00 10.90 4.44
CA GLU A 24 -7.56 11.08 4.49
C GLU A 24 -7.08 11.32 5.92
N ILE A 25 -5.90 10.78 6.24
CA ILE A 25 -5.20 11.09 7.49
C ILE A 25 -4.65 12.51 7.40
N GLU A 26 -5.21 13.40 8.20
CA GLU A 26 -4.71 14.77 8.35
C GLU A 26 -3.46 14.79 9.24
N ARG A 27 -3.49 14.04 10.34
CA ARG A 27 -2.43 13.96 11.35
C ARG A 27 -2.45 12.60 12.03
N MET A 28 -1.30 12.15 12.54
CA MET A 28 -1.23 10.98 13.41
C MET A 28 0.00 11.04 14.30
N GLY A 29 -0.03 10.28 15.39
CA GLY A 29 1.09 10.21 16.33
C GLY A 29 1.00 9.00 17.24
N VAL A 30 2.11 8.70 17.90
CA VAL A 30 2.26 7.60 18.86
C VAL A 30 2.56 8.20 20.23
N ASP A 31 1.95 7.67 21.28
CA ASP A 31 2.05 8.25 22.63
C ASP A 31 3.43 7.99 23.25
N ASN A 32 3.98 6.80 23.05
CA ASN A 32 5.32 6.40 23.49
C ASN A 32 6.11 5.76 22.34
N PRO A 33 7.04 6.49 21.69
CA PRO A 33 7.85 5.97 20.58
C PRO A 33 8.84 4.86 20.97
N ALA A 34 9.18 4.71 22.26
CA ALA A 34 10.06 3.63 22.71
C ALA A 34 9.34 2.28 22.81
N ASP A 35 8.02 2.26 22.58
CA ASP A 35 7.18 1.10 22.80
C ASP A 35 6.59 0.58 21.48
N PRO A 36 6.99 -0.62 21.02
CA PRO A 36 6.49 -1.18 19.77
C PRO A 36 4.97 -1.38 19.73
N TRP A 37 4.30 -1.47 20.89
CA TRP A 37 2.87 -1.73 20.99
C TRP A 37 2.07 -0.50 21.40
N SER A 38 2.71 0.66 21.42
CA SER A 38 2.17 1.91 21.93
C SER A 38 0.79 2.25 21.38
N ALA A 39 0.00 2.88 22.23
CA ALA A 39 -1.21 3.57 21.80
C ALA A 39 -0.84 4.82 21.00
N GLY A 40 -1.86 5.48 20.44
CA GLY A 40 -1.68 6.79 19.87
C GLY A 40 -2.99 7.34 19.34
N TRP A 41 -2.87 8.18 18.32
CA TRP A 41 -4.00 8.93 17.81
C TRP A 41 -3.87 9.20 16.33
N MET A 42 -5.02 9.45 15.70
CA MET A 42 -5.15 9.80 14.30
C MET A 42 -6.26 10.83 14.14
N VAL A 43 -6.04 11.81 13.26
CA VAL A 43 -7.07 12.74 12.81
C VAL A 43 -7.41 12.36 11.38
N VAL A 44 -8.66 11.92 11.16
CA VAL A 44 -9.16 11.50 9.86
C VAL A 44 -10.35 12.36 9.50
N GLY A 45 -10.20 13.18 8.46
CA GLY A 45 -11.14 14.25 8.16
C GLY A 45 -11.32 15.20 9.35
N LYS A 46 -12.45 15.10 10.06
CA LYS A 46 -12.79 15.93 11.23
C LYS A 46 -12.78 15.17 12.57
N ASP A 47 -12.55 13.86 12.54
CA ASP A 47 -12.66 13.01 13.72
C ASP A 47 -11.28 12.77 14.35
N ASN A 48 -11.18 13.03 15.66
CA ASN A 48 -10.04 12.64 16.47
C ASN A 48 -10.26 11.21 16.98
N VAL A 49 -9.44 10.29 16.51
CA VAL A 49 -9.54 8.87 16.82
C VAL A 49 -8.38 8.46 17.73
N ILE A 50 -8.71 7.79 18.83
CA ILE A 50 -7.77 7.13 19.72
C ILE A 50 -7.50 5.74 19.17
N ILE A 51 -6.22 5.41 19.01
CA ILE A 51 -5.73 4.09 18.62
C ILE A 51 -5.26 3.37 19.90
N PRO A 52 -5.98 2.34 20.36
CA PRO A 52 -5.56 1.59 21.54
C PRO A 52 -4.19 0.94 21.36
N ARG A 53 -3.52 0.77 22.49
CA ARG A 53 -2.34 -0.08 22.61
C ARG A 53 -2.64 -1.49 22.05
N ASN A 54 -1.67 -2.12 21.42
CA ASN A 54 -1.77 -3.46 20.81
C ASN A 54 -2.71 -3.57 19.60
N LEU A 55 -3.40 -2.51 19.19
CA LEU A 55 -4.21 -2.56 17.98
C LEU A 55 -3.28 -2.66 16.75
N LEU A 56 -3.56 -3.62 15.89
CA LEU A 56 -2.91 -3.75 14.59
C LEU A 56 -3.64 -2.90 13.56
N VAL A 57 -2.87 -2.20 12.75
CA VAL A 57 -3.32 -1.47 11.58
C VAL A 57 -3.20 -2.39 10.38
N GLU A 58 -4.33 -2.63 9.70
CA GLU A 58 -4.40 -3.42 8.49
C GLU A 58 -3.97 -2.59 7.27
N LEU A 59 -3.05 -3.14 6.49
CA LEU A 59 -2.58 -2.66 5.19
C LEU A 59 -2.92 -3.75 4.16
N PRO A 60 -2.86 -3.46 2.84
CA PRO A 60 -3.33 -4.40 1.81
C PRO A 60 -2.80 -5.83 1.93
N ALA A 61 -1.51 -6.03 2.23
CA ALA A 61 -0.92 -7.34 2.47
C ALA A 61 0.00 -7.36 3.71
N ASN A 62 -0.24 -6.46 4.66
CA ASN A 62 0.61 -6.32 5.84
C ASN A 62 -0.21 -5.89 7.05
N ARG A 63 0.29 -6.16 8.26
CA ARG A 63 -0.33 -5.73 9.52
C ARG A 63 0.78 -5.25 10.43
N LEU A 64 0.66 -4.00 10.87
CA LEU A 64 1.69 -3.33 11.66
C LEU A 64 1.04 -2.70 12.89
N THR A 65 1.75 -2.60 13.99
CA THR A 65 1.32 -1.71 15.08
C THR A 65 1.41 -0.26 14.64
N LEU A 66 0.77 0.65 15.37
CA LEU A 66 0.88 2.08 15.09
C LEU A 66 2.34 2.56 15.09
N GLN A 67 3.15 2.13 16.07
CA GLN A 67 4.57 2.51 16.16
C GLN A 67 5.39 2.00 14.97
N GLN A 68 5.08 0.80 14.47
CA GLN A 68 5.76 0.23 13.30
C GLN A 68 5.46 0.99 12.00
N LEU A 69 4.50 1.91 11.97
CA LEU A 69 4.32 2.83 10.85
C LEU A 69 5.35 3.98 10.85
N PHE A 70 5.97 4.28 11.99
CA PHE A 70 6.93 5.40 12.16
C PHE A 70 8.38 4.95 12.20
N VAL A 71 8.65 3.70 12.56
CA VAL A 71 10.03 3.19 12.67
C VAL A 71 10.18 1.80 12.06
N PRO A 72 11.32 1.51 11.40
CA PRO A 72 11.66 0.16 10.99
C PRO A 72 11.78 -0.76 12.20
N THR A 73 11.22 -1.96 12.09
CA THR A 73 11.34 -3.01 13.11
C THR A 73 12.46 -3.97 12.71
N PRO A 74 13.40 -4.29 13.63
CA PRO A 74 14.41 -5.31 13.39
C PRO A 74 13.76 -6.64 12.94
N GLY A 75 14.23 -7.18 11.82
CA GLY A 75 13.70 -8.42 11.25
C GLY A 75 12.40 -8.29 10.45
N ASN A 76 11.77 -7.12 10.41
CA ASN A 76 10.61 -6.85 9.54
C ASN A 76 10.95 -5.74 8.53
N PRO A 77 11.45 -6.10 7.33
CA PRO A 77 11.87 -5.13 6.32
C PRO A 77 10.70 -4.34 5.70
N VAL A 78 9.45 -4.80 5.87
CA VAL A 78 8.24 -4.13 5.36
C VAL A 78 7.55 -3.28 6.43
N SER A 79 8.32 -2.76 7.38
CA SER A 79 7.87 -1.83 8.42
C SER A 79 8.67 -0.52 8.37
N GLY A 80 8.13 0.51 9.01
CA GLY A 80 8.70 1.85 9.01
C GLY A 80 8.41 2.62 7.72
N PRO A 81 8.56 3.95 7.78
CA PRO A 81 8.23 4.83 6.67
C PRO A 81 9.42 4.93 5.68
N PRO A 82 9.21 5.51 4.49
CA PRO A 82 10.32 5.85 3.59
C PRO A 82 11.40 6.68 4.31
N ALA A 83 12.66 6.54 3.89
CA ALA A 83 13.82 7.12 4.59
C ALA A 83 13.71 8.63 4.85
N ALA A 84 13.13 9.39 3.91
CA ALA A 84 12.90 10.82 4.06
C ALA A 84 11.93 11.16 5.21
N CYS A 85 10.94 10.31 5.47
CA CYS A 85 9.99 10.46 6.56
C CYS A 85 10.58 10.01 7.89
N LEU A 86 11.34 8.90 7.88
CA LEU A 86 12.07 8.42 9.04
C LEU A 86 13.01 9.50 9.59
N ALA A 87 13.73 10.21 8.71
CA ALA A 87 14.63 11.30 9.10
C ALA A 87 13.93 12.47 9.81
N ASN A 88 12.61 12.62 9.62
CA ASN A 88 11.79 13.64 10.26
C ASN A 88 10.97 13.11 11.46
N ASN A 89 11.09 11.83 11.81
CA ASN A 89 10.21 11.13 12.76
C ASN A 89 8.72 11.17 12.36
N GLU A 90 8.46 11.10 11.05
CA GLU A 90 7.11 11.16 10.45
C GLU A 90 6.74 9.82 9.83
N SER A 91 5.44 9.50 9.74
CA SER A 91 5.00 8.27 9.09
C SER A 91 4.97 8.39 7.55
N GLY A 92 4.91 9.60 7.01
CA GLY A 92 4.67 9.83 5.59
C GLY A 92 3.26 9.40 5.14
N LEU A 93 2.33 9.25 6.09
CA LEU A 93 0.94 8.87 5.84
C LEU A 93 -0.02 10.02 6.16
N ALA A 94 0.40 11.01 6.95
CA ALA A 94 -0.41 12.18 7.22
C ALA A 94 -0.15 13.28 6.19
N LYS A 95 -1.15 14.12 5.96
CA LYS A 95 -1.04 15.30 5.09
C LYS A 95 -0.03 16.32 5.58
N VAL A 96 0.10 16.44 6.91
CA VAL A 96 1.04 17.39 7.52
C VAL A 96 2.47 16.88 7.64
N ASP A 97 2.74 15.62 7.29
CA ASP A 97 4.10 15.08 7.29
C ASP A 97 4.92 15.86 6.25
N ARG A 98 6.01 16.50 6.68
CA ARG A 98 6.87 17.33 5.82
C ARG A 98 7.52 16.52 4.71
N CYS A 99 7.81 15.26 4.95
CA CYS A 99 8.34 14.35 3.94
C CYS A 99 7.33 14.04 2.82
N ASN A 100 6.04 14.29 3.03
CA ASN A 100 4.97 13.99 2.09
C ASN A 100 4.83 15.10 1.04
N ALA A 101 5.68 15.05 0.01
CA ALA A 101 5.75 16.07 -1.03
C ALA A 101 4.44 16.31 -1.81
N ARG A 102 3.50 15.35 -1.80
CA ARG A 102 2.20 15.47 -2.48
C ARG A 102 1.10 16.05 -1.60
N VAL A 103 1.33 16.19 -0.29
CA VAL A 103 0.34 16.67 0.69
C VAL A 103 -0.96 15.84 0.66
N LEU A 104 -0.85 14.55 0.31
CA LEU A 104 -1.98 13.61 0.27
C LEU A 104 -1.86 12.63 1.41
N GLY A 105 -2.90 12.52 2.23
CA GLY A 105 -2.95 11.56 3.32
C GLY A 105 -3.16 10.15 2.77
N ALA A 106 -2.69 9.14 3.50
CA ALA A 106 -3.23 7.81 3.32
C ALA A 106 -4.74 7.84 3.63
N TYR A 107 -5.49 7.00 2.95
CA TYR A 107 -6.92 6.88 3.17
C TYR A 107 -7.17 5.85 4.26
N ALA A 108 -7.83 6.26 5.33
CA ALA A 108 -8.16 5.42 6.46
C ALA A 108 -9.65 5.06 6.45
N THR A 109 -9.93 3.79 6.74
CA THR A 109 -11.27 3.29 7.08
C THR A 109 -11.18 2.68 8.48
N ILE A 110 -11.90 3.25 9.43
CA ILE A 110 -11.81 2.90 10.85
C ILE A 110 -13.19 2.50 11.35
N PHE A 111 -13.29 1.30 11.93
CA PHE A 111 -14.44 0.90 12.73
C PHE A 111 -14.14 1.18 14.20
N ALA A 112 -15.00 1.98 14.83
CA ALA A 112 -14.76 2.53 16.14
C ALA A 112 -16.03 2.52 17.00
N ASN A 113 -15.85 2.76 18.29
CA ASN A 113 -16.92 3.13 19.20
C ASN A 113 -16.79 4.59 19.61
N ARG A 114 -17.88 5.35 19.53
CA ARG A 114 -17.97 6.69 20.07
C ARG A 114 -18.53 6.63 21.48
N MET A 115 -17.78 7.19 22.42
CA MET A 115 -18.21 7.37 23.81
C MET A 115 -18.98 8.68 23.96
N ASP A 116 -19.79 8.79 25.01
CA ASP A 116 -20.56 10.00 25.32
C ASP A 116 -19.71 11.24 25.56
N SER A 117 -18.49 11.03 26.05
CA SER A 117 -17.47 12.06 26.20
C SER A 117 -16.96 12.62 24.86
N GLY A 118 -17.45 12.09 23.73
CA GLY A 118 -17.10 12.50 22.38
C GLY A 118 -15.86 11.80 21.82
N HIS A 119 -15.12 11.06 22.65
CA HIS A 119 -13.97 10.27 22.24
C HIS A 119 -14.38 9.16 21.27
N VAL A 120 -13.61 9.00 20.19
CA VAL A 120 -13.74 7.91 19.22
C VAL A 120 -12.58 6.96 19.45
N ILE A 121 -12.87 5.69 19.76
CA ILE A 121 -11.86 4.67 20.02
C ILE A 121 -11.93 3.63 18.91
N ALA A 122 -10.82 3.43 18.20
CA ALA A 122 -10.72 2.45 17.14
C ALA A 122 -10.78 1.01 17.68
N GLY A 123 -11.55 0.16 17.00
CA GLY A 123 -11.51 -1.31 17.14
C GLY A 123 -10.86 -1.99 15.92
N ASP A 124 -10.90 -1.35 14.75
CA ASP A 124 -10.21 -1.77 13.53
C ASP A 124 -9.75 -0.53 12.76
N VAL A 125 -8.57 -0.61 12.13
CA VAL A 125 -8.00 0.46 11.29
C VAL A 125 -7.45 -0.16 10.02
N ARG A 126 -7.97 0.27 8.87
CA ARG A 126 -7.48 -0.12 7.55
C ARG A 126 -6.93 1.08 6.82
N LEU A 127 -5.70 0.97 6.32
CA LEU A 127 -5.04 2.03 5.57
C LEU A 127 -4.79 1.63 4.13
N GLN A 128 -5.07 2.55 3.21
CA GLN A 128 -4.72 2.47 1.81
C GLN A 128 -3.85 3.68 1.46
N LYS A 129 -2.80 3.48 0.67
CA LYS A 129 -2.05 4.61 0.12
C LYS A 129 -2.94 5.26 -0.94
N ALA A 130 -2.94 6.60 -0.98
CA ALA A 130 -3.81 7.44 -1.82
C ALA A 130 -4.29 6.71 -3.08
N ALA A 131 -5.61 6.55 -3.22
CA ALA A 131 -6.22 5.77 -4.29
C ALA A 131 -6.02 6.50 -5.63
N GLU A 132 -4.97 6.13 -6.36
CA GLU A 132 -4.69 6.59 -7.71
C GLU A 132 -5.06 5.46 -8.68
N SER A 133 -5.92 5.76 -9.66
CA SER A 133 -6.21 4.84 -10.77
C SER A 133 -5.51 5.36 -12.02
N LEU A 134 -4.76 4.48 -12.67
CA LEU A 134 -4.10 4.76 -13.93
C LEU A 134 -4.45 3.64 -14.93
N THR A 135 -4.95 4.06 -16.09
CA THR A 135 -5.28 3.20 -17.22
C THR A 135 -4.48 3.66 -18.44
N GLY A 136 -3.96 2.72 -19.21
CA GLY A 136 -3.18 3.03 -20.41
C GLY A 136 -2.64 1.79 -21.11
N THR A 137 -2.10 1.92 -22.30
CA THR A 137 -1.47 0.81 -23.02
C THR A 137 -0.05 0.58 -22.53
N VAL A 138 0.38 -0.66 -22.28
CA VAL A 138 1.81 -0.95 -22.03
C VAL A 138 2.56 -0.79 -23.32
N THR A 139 3.42 0.22 -23.33
CA THR A 139 4.22 0.60 -24.51
C THR A 139 5.67 0.17 -24.41
N TYR A 140 6.18 -0.14 -23.22
CA TYR A 140 7.54 -0.63 -23.01
C TYR A 140 7.62 -1.44 -21.71
N ILE A 141 8.48 -2.45 -21.67
CA ILE A 141 8.82 -3.19 -20.46
C ILE A 141 10.34 -3.29 -20.40
N ASN A 142 10.90 -2.80 -19.29
CA ASN A 142 12.30 -2.98 -18.96
C ASN A 142 12.45 -4.25 -18.11
N TYR A 143 12.88 -5.35 -18.72
CA TYR A 143 13.10 -6.61 -18.00
C TYR A 143 14.33 -6.56 -17.09
N THR A 144 15.34 -5.76 -17.47
CA THR A 144 16.56 -5.62 -16.68
C THR A 144 16.30 -4.82 -15.41
N ASP A 145 15.51 -3.74 -15.51
CA ASP A 145 15.27 -2.80 -14.42
C ASP A 145 13.90 -2.97 -13.74
N GLY A 146 13.06 -3.89 -14.22
CA GLY A 146 11.83 -4.34 -13.54
C GLY A 146 10.65 -3.38 -13.58
N TYR A 147 10.49 -2.59 -14.63
CA TYR A 147 9.39 -1.62 -14.73
C TYR A 147 8.73 -1.61 -16.10
N LEU A 148 7.58 -0.95 -16.20
CA LEU A 148 6.84 -0.79 -17.46
C LEU A 148 6.50 0.67 -17.73
N ARG A 149 6.26 1.01 -19.01
CA ARG A 149 5.78 2.32 -19.44
C ARG A 149 4.37 2.23 -19.98
N LEU A 150 3.50 3.10 -19.49
CA LEU A 150 2.14 3.29 -20.00
C LEU A 150 2.07 4.49 -20.94
N ASN A 151 1.42 4.33 -22.09
CA ASN A 151 1.14 5.39 -23.08
C ASN A 151 2.40 6.16 -23.57
N GLY A 152 3.53 5.47 -23.75
CA GLY A 152 4.72 5.99 -24.41
C GLY A 152 4.55 6.19 -25.92
N ILE A 153 5.45 6.95 -26.52
CA ILE A 153 5.47 7.22 -27.96
C ILE A 153 6.36 6.17 -28.63
N PRO A 154 5.84 5.32 -29.53
CA PRO A 154 6.68 4.37 -30.26
C PRO A 154 7.73 5.12 -31.11
N ASN A 155 8.98 4.68 -31.09
CA ASN A 155 10.06 5.26 -31.91
C ASN A 155 10.55 4.24 -32.95
N GLY A 156 10.25 4.47 -34.22
CA GLY A 156 10.75 3.63 -35.33
C GLY A 156 10.30 2.17 -35.30
N GLY A 157 9.17 1.85 -34.68
CA GLY A 157 8.70 0.47 -34.48
C GLY A 157 9.35 -0.24 -33.29
N ALA A 158 10.29 0.42 -32.60
CA ALA A 158 10.81 0.00 -31.32
C ALA A 158 10.09 0.73 -30.18
N VAL A 159 9.90 0.01 -29.08
CA VAL A 159 9.30 0.51 -27.84
C VAL A 159 10.27 1.49 -27.16
N ASP A 160 9.83 2.73 -26.89
CA ASP A 160 10.66 3.80 -26.29
C ASP A 160 10.52 3.83 -24.77
N ASP A 161 11.66 3.81 -24.07
CA ASP A 161 11.75 3.86 -22.62
C ASP A 161 11.72 5.31 -22.07
N ASN A 162 11.85 6.32 -22.92
CA ASN A 162 11.95 7.71 -22.47
C ASN A 162 10.61 8.45 -22.44
N THR A 163 9.52 7.80 -22.84
CA THR A 163 8.19 8.40 -22.95
C THR A 163 7.13 7.62 -22.17
N GLY A 164 6.02 8.27 -21.87
CA GLY A 164 4.93 7.70 -21.09
C GLY A 164 5.19 7.64 -19.58
N THR A 165 4.24 7.09 -18.84
CA THR A 165 4.29 6.99 -17.37
C THR A 165 5.02 5.71 -16.97
N MET A 166 6.09 5.83 -16.18
CA MET A 166 6.75 4.67 -15.58
C MET A 166 5.92 4.12 -14.44
N LEU A 167 5.79 2.80 -14.41
CA LEU A 167 5.17 2.08 -13.32
C LEU A 167 6.09 1.01 -12.78
N ARG A 168 6.12 0.95 -11.46
CA ARG A 168 6.87 -0.01 -10.66
C ARG A 168 5.95 -0.67 -9.67
N LEU A 169 6.20 -1.96 -9.46
CA LEU A 169 5.46 -2.72 -8.47
C LEU A 169 6.05 -2.42 -7.09
N ASN A 170 5.18 -2.20 -6.11
CA ASN A 170 5.63 -2.06 -4.73
C ASN A 170 5.85 -3.47 -4.15
N ASP A 171 6.94 -4.09 -4.60
CA ASP A 171 7.36 -5.47 -4.33
C ASP A 171 8.66 -5.45 -3.49
N PRO A 172 8.61 -4.94 -2.24
CA PRO A 172 9.79 -4.78 -1.42
C PRO A 172 10.42 -6.13 -1.14
N GLY A 173 11.74 -6.18 -1.22
CA GLY A 173 12.54 -7.33 -0.80
C GLY A 173 14.01 -7.16 -1.14
N PRO A 174 14.93 -7.76 -0.38
CA PRO A 174 16.24 -8.01 -0.94
C PRO A 174 16.08 -9.16 -1.96
N LEU A 175 16.79 -9.08 -3.09
CA LEU A 175 16.73 -10.03 -4.21
C LEU A 175 16.98 -11.52 -3.82
N ASN A 176 17.34 -11.77 -2.56
CA ASN A 176 17.77 -13.04 -2.00
C ASN A 176 17.07 -13.43 -0.67
N ASN A 177 15.97 -12.78 -0.27
CA ASN A 177 15.13 -13.28 0.82
C ASN A 177 13.93 -14.03 0.22
N PRO A 178 13.72 -15.32 0.54
CA PRO A 178 12.72 -16.17 -0.11
C PRO A 178 11.26 -15.79 0.15
N GLY A 179 10.95 -14.57 0.61
CA GLY A 179 9.58 -14.13 0.84
C GLY A 179 9.33 -12.68 0.44
N PHE A 180 10.17 -12.05 -0.39
CA PHE A 180 10.06 -10.63 -0.72
C PHE A 180 10.78 -10.32 -2.06
N GLY A 181 10.25 -9.42 -2.90
CA GLY A 181 10.83 -9.12 -4.23
C GLY A 181 10.64 -10.22 -5.28
N ARG A 182 9.54 -10.99 -5.17
CA ARG A 182 9.27 -12.18 -5.99
C ARG A 182 8.59 -11.87 -7.32
N HIS A 183 7.93 -10.72 -7.43
CA HIS A 183 7.13 -10.38 -8.61
C HIS A 183 7.91 -9.55 -9.63
N THR A 184 9.02 -8.95 -9.23
CA THR A 184 9.93 -8.24 -10.14
C THR A 184 11.29 -7.99 -9.50
N VAL A 185 12.36 -8.02 -10.31
CA VAL A 185 13.69 -7.54 -9.93
C VAL A 185 13.83 -6.11 -10.41
N GLN A 186 13.94 -5.14 -9.49
CA GLN A 186 13.89 -3.72 -9.82
C GLN A 186 15.20 -3.00 -9.49
N GLN A 187 15.64 -2.18 -10.44
CA GLN A 187 16.84 -1.35 -10.34
C GLN A 187 16.74 -0.14 -11.29
N GLY A 188 17.74 0.75 -11.32
CA GLY A 188 17.75 1.89 -12.25
C GLY A 188 16.83 3.07 -11.88
N PHE A 189 16.17 3.66 -12.88
CA PHE A 189 15.53 4.98 -12.75
C PHE A 189 14.46 5.10 -11.66
N GLY A 190 14.58 6.07 -10.77
CA GLY A 190 13.60 6.26 -9.70
C GLY A 190 13.76 5.29 -8.52
N CYS A 191 14.79 4.43 -8.52
CA CYS A 191 15.23 3.73 -7.31
C CYS A 191 15.87 4.73 -6.34
N LEU A 192 15.33 4.82 -5.13
CA LEU A 192 15.97 5.60 -4.08
C LEU A 192 17.10 4.79 -3.42
N PRO A 193 18.25 5.40 -3.08
CA PRO A 193 19.29 4.71 -2.33
C PRO A 193 18.74 4.09 -1.03
N GLY A 194 19.06 2.82 -0.78
CA GLY A 194 18.59 2.09 0.40
C GLY A 194 17.12 1.63 0.34
N SER A 195 16.39 1.86 -0.77
CA SER A 195 15.06 1.28 -0.96
C SER A 195 15.12 -0.24 -1.18
N LEU A 196 14.12 -0.94 -0.67
CA LEU A 196 13.99 -2.39 -0.84
C LEU A 196 13.39 -2.69 -2.22
N ASN A 197 14.19 -3.25 -3.14
CA ASN A 197 13.78 -3.53 -4.52
C ASN A 197 13.11 -2.32 -5.20
N CYS A 198 13.61 -1.10 -4.94
CA CYS A 198 13.05 0.13 -5.49
C CYS A 198 11.57 0.41 -5.17
N SER A 199 11.04 -0.26 -4.15
CA SER A 199 9.68 -0.05 -3.66
C SER A 199 9.54 1.33 -3.02
N ALA A 200 8.47 2.03 -3.39
CA ALA A 200 8.21 3.39 -2.93
C ALA A 200 7.89 3.44 -1.42
N ASP A 201 7.18 2.43 -0.92
CA ASP A 201 6.80 2.35 0.50
C ASP A 201 6.58 0.89 0.91
N PRO A 202 7.58 0.22 1.52
CA PRO A 202 7.54 -1.20 1.83
C PRO A 202 6.34 -1.65 2.68
N ARG A 203 5.69 -0.75 3.42
CA ARG A 203 4.52 -1.08 4.25
C ARG A 203 3.32 -1.52 3.42
N PHE A 204 3.16 -0.97 2.22
CA PHE A 204 2.09 -1.29 1.27
C PHE A 204 2.52 -2.35 0.26
N THR A 205 3.27 -3.35 0.75
CA THR A 205 3.73 -4.48 -0.07
C THR A 205 2.55 -5.19 -0.74
N ASN A 206 2.83 -5.79 -1.88
CA ASN A 206 2.07 -6.94 -2.38
C ASN A 206 2.20 -8.12 -1.40
N ASP A 207 1.26 -9.07 -1.49
CA ASP A 207 1.45 -10.38 -0.86
C ASP A 207 2.64 -11.06 -1.55
N PRO A 208 3.69 -11.45 -0.82
CA PRO A 208 4.84 -12.09 -1.44
C PRO A 208 4.57 -13.53 -1.87
N GLU A 209 3.68 -14.25 -1.20
CA GLU A 209 3.42 -15.67 -1.46
C GLU A 209 2.23 -15.88 -2.39
N ASN A 210 1.48 -14.82 -2.72
CA ASN A 210 0.35 -14.85 -3.64
C ASN A 210 0.37 -13.68 -4.63
N TYR A 211 -0.13 -13.91 -5.84
CA TYR A 211 -0.30 -12.87 -6.84
C TYR A 211 -1.43 -11.92 -6.46
N THR A 212 -1.05 -10.76 -5.92
CA THR A 212 -1.97 -9.65 -5.59
C THR A 212 -2.01 -8.57 -6.67
N ILE A 213 -1.28 -8.78 -7.77
CA ILE A 213 -1.24 -7.92 -8.93
C ILE A 213 -1.78 -8.72 -10.11
N THR A 214 -2.84 -8.22 -10.73
CA THR A 214 -3.50 -8.87 -11.86
C THR A 214 -3.71 -7.88 -13.00
N PHE A 215 -3.74 -8.38 -14.23
CA PHE A 215 -4.31 -7.61 -15.33
C PHE A 215 -5.83 -7.62 -15.23
N GLN A 216 -6.49 -6.74 -15.97
CA GLN A 216 -7.96 -6.70 -16.05
C GLN A 216 -8.58 -8.05 -16.50
N THR A 217 -7.80 -8.91 -17.17
CA THR A 217 -8.20 -10.27 -17.57
C THR A 217 -8.18 -11.28 -16.42
N GLY A 218 -7.72 -10.91 -15.22
CA GLY A 218 -7.64 -11.76 -14.04
C GLY A 218 -6.36 -12.61 -13.95
N TYR A 219 -5.47 -12.56 -14.95
CA TYR A 219 -4.21 -13.29 -14.89
C TYR A 219 -3.21 -12.62 -13.94
N PRO A 220 -2.47 -13.42 -13.15
CA PRO A 220 -1.43 -12.90 -12.26
C PRO A 220 -0.30 -12.22 -13.04
N VAL A 221 0.25 -11.15 -12.44
CA VAL A 221 1.30 -10.34 -13.05
C VAL A 221 2.60 -10.45 -12.27
N CYS A 222 3.67 -10.67 -13.02
CA CYS A 222 5.05 -10.45 -12.59
C CYS A 222 5.86 -9.96 -13.80
N ILE A 223 6.90 -9.16 -13.57
CA ILE A 223 7.82 -8.69 -14.63
C ILE A 223 9.07 -9.57 -14.57
N PRO A 224 9.35 -10.39 -15.60
CA PRO A 224 10.52 -11.25 -15.57
C PRO A 224 11.81 -10.44 -15.72
N SER A 225 12.89 -10.96 -15.15
CA SER A 225 14.25 -10.46 -15.32
C SER A 225 14.85 -10.78 -16.70
N THR A 226 14.16 -11.59 -17.51
CA THR A 226 14.54 -11.92 -18.88
C THR A 226 13.39 -11.70 -19.86
N PRO A 227 13.66 -11.33 -21.14
CA PRO A 227 12.62 -10.95 -22.12
C PRO A 227 11.52 -12.00 -22.39
N ASN A 228 11.75 -13.27 -22.03
CA ASN A 228 10.77 -14.37 -22.16
C ASN A 228 10.48 -15.08 -20.83
N GLY A 229 11.14 -14.66 -19.73
CA GLY A 229 11.14 -15.33 -18.42
C GLY A 229 11.51 -16.81 -18.45
N VAL A 230 12.27 -17.24 -19.47
CA VAL A 230 12.88 -18.57 -19.51
C VAL A 230 14.00 -18.60 -18.49
N GLY A 231 13.97 -19.57 -17.58
CA GLY A 231 14.95 -19.70 -16.51
C GLY A 231 14.79 -18.68 -15.37
N ASP A 232 13.72 -17.87 -15.38
CA ASP A 232 13.44 -16.94 -14.28
C ASP A 232 12.81 -17.68 -13.10
N ALA A 233 13.52 -17.72 -11.96
CA ALA A 233 13.06 -18.42 -10.77
C ALA A 233 11.89 -17.74 -10.06
N ASN A 234 11.76 -16.42 -10.22
CA ASN A 234 10.78 -15.59 -9.53
C ASN A 234 9.53 -15.37 -10.39
N CYS A 235 9.69 -15.31 -11.71
CA CYS A 235 8.66 -15.00 -12.68
C CYS A 235 8.72 -15.91 -13.93
N PRO A 236 8.59 -17.25 -13.75
CA PRO A 236 8.81 -18.24 -14.79
C PRO A 236 7.74 -18.18 -15.90
N SER A 237 8.14 -18.53 -17.12
CA SER A 237 7.24 -18.60 -18.28
C SER A 237 6.07 -19.58 -18.10
N THR A 238 6.20 -20.61 -17.25
CA THR A 238 5.12 -21.57 -16.96
C THR A 238 3.91 -20.95 -16.27
N ASN A 239 4.12 -19.86 -15.52
CA ASN A 239 3.04 -19.13 -14.85
C ASN A 239 2.36 -18.12 -15.77
N ARG A 240 2.80 -18.03 -17.04
CA ARG A 240 2.24 -17.17 -18.09
C ARG A 240 1.95 -18.00 -19.36
N PRO A 241 0.95 -18.90 -19.34
CA PRO A 241 0.66 -19.72 -20.51
C PRO A 241 0.30 -18.83 -21.70
N VAL A 242 0.93 -19.09 -22.84
CA VAL A 242 0.57 -18.42 -24.10
C VAL A 242 -0.88 -18.80 -24.45
N PRO A 243 -1.79 -17.84 -24.68
CA PRO A 243 -3.15 -18.16 -25.08
C PRO A 243 -3.15 -18.96 -26.39
N VAL A 244 -3.92 -20.05 -26.42
CA VAL A 244 -4.01 -20.97 -27.59
C VAL A 244 -4.85 -20.38 -28.74
N VAL A 245 -5.35 -19.15 -28.60
CA VAL A 245 -6.20 -18.50 -29.61
C VAL A 245 -5.39 -17.57 -30.52
N THR A 246 -5.61 -17.69 -31.84
CA THR A 246 -5.03 -16.84 -32.89
C THR A 246 -6.15 -16.11 -33.66
N PRO A 247 -6.07 -14.77 -33.82
CA PRO A 247 -5.07 -13.88 -33.23
C PRO A 247 -5.27 -13.74 -31.71
N PRO A 248 -4.20 -13.49 -30.95
CA PRO A 248 -4.33 -13.22 -29.52
C PRO A 248 -5.26 -12.01 -29.34
N PRO A 249 -6.21 -12.06 -28.39
CA PRO A 249 -7.08 -10.92 -28.14
C PRO A 249 -6.21 -9.74 -27.67
N LEU A 250 -6.59 -8.50 -28.04
CA LEU A 250 -5.85 -7.22 -27.88
C LEU A 250 -5.47 -6.82 -26.44
N ASN A 251 -5.60 -7.73 -25.49
CA ASN A 251 -5.60 -7.58 -24.05
C ASN A 251 -4.82 -8.70 -23.34
N THR A 252 -4.06 -9.50 -24.09
CA THR A 252 -2.99 -10.35 -23.55
C THR A 252 -1.64 -9.71 -23.82
N LEU A 253 -0.83 -9.57 -22.77
CA LEU A 253 0.57 -9.19 -22.86
C LEU A 253 1.35 -10.30 -23.56
N ASN A 254 1.32 -10.30 -24.90
CA ASN A 254 2.21 -11.11 -25.71
C ASN A 254 3.52 -10.32 -25.89
N LEU A 255 4.51 -10.61 -25.05
CA LEU A 255 5.79 -9.90 -24.96
C LEU A 255 6.65 -9.94 -26.25
N GLY A 256 6.19 -10.63 -27.30
CA GLY A 256 6.82 -10.69 -28.62
C GLY A 256 6.25 -9.74 -29.68
N THR A 257 5.19 -8.98 -29.40
CA THR A 257 4.60 -8.00 -30.35
C THR A 257 3.98 -6.81 -29.58
N PRO A 258 3.83 -5.59 -30.16
CA PRO A 258 3.59 -4.36 -29.41
C PRO A 258 2.36 -4.46 -28.48
N PRO A 259 2.46 -4.21 -27.16
CA PRO A 259 1.43 -4.64 -26.21
C PRO A 259 0.25 -3.66 -26.05
N GLY A 260 -0.90 -4.18 -25.61
CA GLY A 260 -2.21 -3.52 -25.52
C GLY A 260 -2.56 -2.84 -24.18
N LEU A 261 -3.87 -2.59 -23.99
CA LEU A 261 -4.46 -1.79 -22.90
C LEU A 261 -4.33 -2.44 -21.51
N PHE A 262 -4.07 -1.61 -20.50
CA PHE A 262 -3.72 -1.94 -19.11
C PHE A 262 -4.55 -1.09 -18.13
N ASN A 263 -5.03 -1.68 -17.04
CA ASN A 263 -5.76 -0.97 -16.00
C ASN A 263 -5.37 -1.49 -14.61
N PHE A 264 -5.01 -0.59 -13.70
CA PHE A 264 -4.80 -0.94 -12.29
C PHE A 264 -6.13 -0.95 -11.56
N VAL A 265 -6.58 -2.15 -11.17
CA VAL A 265 -7.60 -2.29 -10.13
C VAL A 265 -6.86 -2.64 -8.85
N SER A 266 -6.68 -1.67 -7.95
CA SER A 266 -6.36 -1.97 -6.55
C SER A 266 -7.38 -3.01 -6.08
N PRO A 267 -6.99 -4.07 -5.33
CA PRO A 267 -7.93 -5.10 -4.90
C PRO A 267 -9.02 -4.47 -4.03
N GLN A 268 -10.13 -4.11 -4.68
CA GLN A 268 -11.42 -3.98 -4.04
C GLN A 268 -11.82 -5.41 -3.73
N THR A 269 -11.79 -5.76 -2.44
CA THR A 269 -12.56 -6.84 -1.82
C THR A 269 -12.91 -7.98 -2.76
N VAL A 270 -12.11 -9.05 -2.77
CA VAL A 270 -12.61 -10.34 -3.27
C VAL A 270 -13.78 -10.73 -2.35
N PRO A 271 -15.02 -10.82 -2.85
CA PRO A 271 -16.13 -11.34 -2.06
C PRO A 271 -16.11 -12.87 -2.14
N GLY A 272 -16.11 -13.53 -0.99
CA GLY A 272 -16.24 -14.99 -0.86
C GLY A 272 -15.41 -15.55 0.26
#